data_AF-A0A543BMZ3-F1
#
_entry.id   AF-A0A543BMZ3-F1
#
_cell.length_a   1.000
_cell.length_b   1.000
_cell.length_c   1.000
_cell.angle_alpha   90.00
_cell.angle_beta   90.00
_cell.angle_gamma   90.00
#
_symmetry.space_group_name_H-M   'P 1'
#
loop_
_entity.id
_entity.type
_entity.pdbx_description
1 polymer ?
#
loop_
_entity_poly.entity_id
_entity_poly.type
_entity_poly.pdbx_seq_one_letter_code
_entity_poly.pdbx_strand_id
1 'polypeptide(L)'
;MSTEHDGTEHIEGDAGSQTRRDGVARRTLVKGAAWSVPVVALAIATPLAAASAARETYTFTVSGNGTQSGLCSVVIPAGATDISYRVVGGGGGGLFSGSGAAMVGVMNSPSADTLVNFVAAGGGLSSLVPRNPPSNPLPLRVGLGGDGFGRGGSGPWDPTAPLTDPPFDTFPSAVGGGGGGGSALLVNGVPAVVAGGGGGFGGTANSFVGGSPTSISYGGNAPLTATGAGTSGPSAYFSRSDLGNVRSATSAPGSGGSSSTAGAAGATSYTGSFTQTSTVMGSAGTLASGATGGNGGNGGLKIASGVVVNNYTLLGSGGGGGGGYGGGGGGSIQHVYLANRELVIAAGGGGAGGNYVAASVGAVVISNTAITLAGNSGSSATSWNGVPGTVFLSFTAAAGLDLGACTA
;
A
#
# COMPACT_ATOMS: atom_id res chain seq x y z
N MET A 1 87.23 33.51 96.19
CA MET A 1 88.26 34.53 95.95
C MET A 1 88.08 34.94 94.49
N SER A 2 87.11 35.81 94.24
CA SER A 2 87.21 37.29 94.17
C SER A 2 87.22 37.68 92.69
N THR A 3 86.05 38.13 92.19
CA THR A 3 85.74 39.53 91.76
C THR A 3 86.37 39.83 90.39
N GLU A 4 85.65 40.25 89.35
CA GLU A 4 84.94 41.52 89.11
C GLU A 4 84.16 41.35 87.78
N HIS A 5 82.86 41.69 87.69
CA HIS A 5 82.26 43.00 87.34
C HIS A 5 82.55 43.48 85.90
N ASP A 6 81.54 43.41 85.01
CA ASP A 6 81.01 44.54 84.23
C ASP A 6 79.75 44.12 83.47
N GLY A 7 78.78 45.03 83.33
CA GLY A 7 77.42 44.76 82.86
C GLY A 7 77.14 45.22 81.43
N THR A 8 76.09 44.67 80.82
CA THR A 8 75.31 45.31 79.74
C THR A 8 73.91 44.72 79.69
N GLU A 9 72.95 45.63 79.46
CA GLU A 9 71.50 45.45 79.38
C GLU A 9 71.04 44.34 78.41
N HIS A 10 69.94 43.65 78.76
CA HIS A 10 69.08 43.06 77.72
C HIS A 10 67.59 43.03 78.12
N ILE A 11 66.90 44.07 77.65
CA ILE A 11 65.56 44.14 77.04
C ILE A 11 64.53 43.06 77.44
N GLU A 12 63.44 43.53 78.04
CA GLU A 12 62.16 42.84 78.24
C GLU A 12 61.60 42.32 76.90
N GLY A 13 61.43 40.99 76.83
CA GLY A 13 60.88 40.27 75.67
C GLY A 13 59.38 40.06 75.80
N ASP A 14 58.67 40.86 75.02
CA ASP A 14 57.25 40.93 74.71
C ASP A 14 56.51 39.58 74.56
N ALA A 15 55.25 39.60 74.96
CA ALA A 15 54.29 38.51 74.85
C ALA A 15 53.95 38.25 73.38
N GLY A 16 54.65 37.27 72.80
CA GLY A 16 54.36 36.74 71.46
C GLY A 16 52.99 36.07 71.38
N SER A 17 51.97 36.87 71.09
CA SER A 17 50.70 36.48 70.49
C SER A 17 50.96 35.61 69.26
N GLN A 18 50.82 34.29 69.41
CA GLN A 18 50.65 33.39 68.25
C GLN A 18 49.27 33.69 67.64
N THR A 19 49.23 34.51 66.61
CA THR A 19 48.12 34.54 65.65
C THR A 19 48.05 33.20 64.92
N ARG A 20 47.41 32.21 65.55
CA ARG A 20 46.89 31.04 64.85
C ARG A 20 45.75 31.56 63.98
N ARG A 21 46.03 31.79 62.68
CA ARG A 21 44.95 31.90 61.70
C ARG A 21 44.23 30.55 61.72
N ASP A 22 43.14 30.46 62.48
CA ASP A 22 42.24 29.33 62.45
C ASP A 22 41.64 29.24 61.04
N GLY A 23 42.37 28.56 60.15
CA GLY A 23 41.86 28.20 58.83
C GLY A 23 40.55 27.44 59.00
N VAL A 24 39.62 27.65 58.07
CA VAL A 24 38.30 27.00 58.06
C VAL A 24 38.46 25.53 58.44
N ALA A 25 38.02 25.18 59.65
CA ALA A 25 38.24 23.84 60.18
C ALA A 25 37.59 22.82 59.23
N ARG A 26 38.24 21.68 58.99
CA ARG A 26 37.70 20.60 58.14
C ARG A 26 36.26 20.23 58.53
N ARG A 27 35.92 20.32 59.83
CA ARG A 27 34.57 20.11 60.36
C ARG A 27 33.53 21.12 59.83
N THR A 28 33.93 22.35 59.54
CA THR A 28 33.05 23.42 59.05
C THR A 28 32.74 23.21 57.57
N LEU A 29 33.73 22.78 56.78
CA LEU A 29 33.52 22.38 55.38
C LEU A 29 32.66 21.12 55.26
N VAL A 30 32.91 20.12 56.11
CA VAL A 30 32.12 18.87 56.14
C VAL A 30 30.67 19.15 56.55
N LYS A 31 30.43 20.04 57.51
CA LYS A 31 29.06 20.45 57.88
C LYS A 31 28.36 21.20 56.75
N GLY A 32 29.04 22.09 56.03
CA GLY A 32 28.47 22.76 54.86
C GLY A 32 28.08 21.77 53.77
N ALA A 33 29.01 20.88 53.39
CA ALA A 33 28.79 19.87 52.36
C ALA A 33 27.66 18.88 52.71
N ALA A 34 27.55 18.46 53.98
CA ALA A 34 26.51 17.54 54.43
C ALA A 34 25.08 18.12 54.28
N TRP A 35 24.92 19.43 54.35
CA TRP A 35 23.61 20.09 54.17
C TRP A 35 23.35 20.52 52.72
N SER A 36 24.39 20.86 51.94
CA SER A 36 24.21 21.32 50.55
C SER A 36 24.14 20.18 49.54
N VAL A 37 24.80 19.04 49.77
CA VAL A 37 24.80 17.91 48.82
C VAL A 37 23.39 17.31 48.61
N PRO A 38 22.58 17.04 49.64
CA PRO A 38 21.22 16.53 49.45
C PRO A 38 20.31 17.52 48.72
N VAL A 39 20.45 18.83 49.02
CA VAL A 39 19.63 19.89 48.42
C VAL A 39 19.98 20.06 46.95
N VAL A 40 21.28 20.09 46.61
CA VAL A 40 21.72 20.13 45.21
C VAL A 40 21.29 18.85 44.50
N ALA A 41 21.55 17.67 45.07
CA ALA A 41 21.16 16.39 44.49
C ALA A 41 19.65 16.30 44.22
N LEU A 42 18.80 16.76 45.14
CA LEU A 42 17.36 16.87 44.91
C LEU A 42 17.03 17.89 43.83
N ALA A 43 17.66 19.07 43.83
CA ALA A 43 17.41 20.12 42.84
C ALA A 43 17.83 19.75 41.41
N ILE A 44 18.81 18.86 41.23
CA ILE A 44 19.13 18.26 39.91
C ILE A 44 18.26 17.02 39.62
N ALA A 45 17.95 16.19 40.62
CA ALA A 45 17.19 14.96 40.42
C ALA A 45 15.69 15.21 40.20
N THR A 46 15.08 16.22 40.83
CA THR A 46 13.64 16.50 40.68
C THR A 46 13.26 16.99 39.28
N PRO A 47 13.98 17.94 38.64
CA PRO A 47 13.72 18.29 37.25
C PRO A 47 14.00 17.12 36.30
N LEU A 48 15.01 16.28 36.58
CA LEU A 48 15.35 15.14 35.74
C LEU A 48 14.30 14.02 35.83
N ALA A 49 13.77 13.76 37.02
CA ALA A 49 12.68 12.83 37.25
C ALA A 49 11.33 13.36 36.71
N ALA A 50 11.08 14.68 36.80
CA ALA A 50 9.90 15.31 36.23
C ALA A 50 9.95 15.40 34.69
N ALA A 51 11.15 15.58 34.11
CA ALA A 51 11.38 15.53 32.67
C ALA A 51 11.36 14.09 32.12
N SER A 52 11.63 13.09 32.97
CA SER A 52 11.42 11.67 32.67
C SER A 52 9.95 11.29 32.83
N ALA A 53 9.06 11.99 32.12
CA ALA A 53 7.69 11.53 31.97
C ALA A 53 7.70 10.09 31.42
N ALA A 54 6.91 9.20 32.01
CA ALA A 54 6.74 7.86 31.50
C ALA A 54 6.38 7.94 30.01
N ARG A 55 7.11 7.19 29.17
CA ARG A 55 6.87 7.11 27.74
C ARG A 55 6.20 5.79 27.41
N GLU A 56 5.21 5.85 26.52
CA GLU A 56 4.47 4.70 26.03
C GLU A 56 4.58 4.62 24.52
N THR A 57 4.50 3.39 24.00
CA THR A 57 4.44 3.14 22.56
C THR A 57 3.00 2.96 22.15
N TYR A 58 2.55 3.81 21.23
CA TYR A 58 1.21 3.78 20.65
C TYR A 58 1.26 3.09 19.30
N THR A 59 0.34 2.16 19.06
CA THR A 59 0.24 1.44 17.79
C THR A 59 -1.17 1.52 17.24
N PHE A 60 -1.26 1.76 15.94
CA PHE A 60 -2.53 1.89 15.22
C PHE A 60 -2.47 1.03 13.97
N THR A 61 -3.54 0.27 13.71
CA THR A 61 -3.69 -0.53 12.51
C THR A 61 -5.10 -0.36 11.96
N VAL A 62 -5.20 -0.13 10.65
CA VAL A 62 -6.47 -0.08 9.92
C VAL A 62 -6.38 -1.00 8.72
N SER A 63 -7.48 -1.68 8.42
CA SER A 63 -7.62 -2.55 7.24
C SER A 63 -8.84 -2.12 6.42
N GLY A 64 -8.80 -2.34 5.11
CA GLY A 64 -10.04 -2.39 4.33
C GLY A 64 -10.85 -3.65 4.63
N ASN A 65 -12.09 -3.69 4.15
CA ASN A 65 -12.99 -4.83 4.29
C ASN A 65 -13.62 -5.18 2.92
N GLY A 66 -13.23 -6.33 2.35
CA GLY A 66 -13.62 -6.69 0.99
C GLY A 66 -13.17 -5.62 -0.01
N THR A 67 -14.11 -5.00 -0.72
CA THR A 67 -13.83 -3.87 -1.62
C THR A 67 -13.81 -2.52 -0.93
N GLN A 68 -14.24 -2.42 0.32
CA GLN A 68 -14.39 -1.12 0.99
C GLN A 68 -13.09 -0.70 1.67
N SER A 69 -12.81 0.61 1.68
CA SER A 69 -11.66 1.18 2.38
C SER A 69 -11.93 1.37 3.86
N GLY A 70 -10.91 1.17 4.70
CA GLY A 70 -10.89 1.57 6.11
C GLY A 70 -10.24 2.94 6.27
N LEU A 71 -10.79 3.77 7.16
CA LEU A 71 -10.31 5.12 7.43
C LEU A 71 -10.05 5.30 8.93
N CYS A 72 -8.95 5.98 9.29
CA CYS A 72 -8.73 6.45 10.65
C CYS A 72 -7.93 7.75 10.63
N SER A 73 -8.00 8.53 11.72
CA SER A 73 -7.15 9.70 11.94
C SER A 73 -6.56 9.65 13.35
N VAL A 74 -5.27 9.98 13.45
CA VAL A 74 -4.51 10.02 14.71
C VAL A 74 -3.68 11.29 14.73
N VAL A 75 -3.52 11.89 15.91
CA VAL A 75 -2.60 13.01 16.10
C VAL A 75 -1.30 12.48 16.69
N ILE A 76 -0.18 12.71 16.01
CA ILE A 76 1.15 12.47 16.58
C ILE A 76 1.55 13.73 17.35
N PRO A 77 1.75 13.65 18.68
CA PRO A 77 2.11 14.81 19.49
C PRO A 77 3.53 15.30 19.17
N ALA A 78 3.76 16.59 19.37
CA ALA A 78 5.10 17.17 19.26
C ALA A 78 6.11 16.42 20.14
N GLY A 79 7.30 16.12 19.60
CA GLY A 79 8.36 15.41 20.34
C GLY A 79 8.16 13.89 20.48
N ALA A 80 7.19 13.30 19.75
CA ALA A 80 7.11 11.85 19.57
C ALA A 80 8.36 11.32 18.85
N THR A 81 8.84 10.15 19.25
CA THR A 81 10.03 9.49 18.69
C THR A 81 9.70 8.12 18.13
N ASP A 82 10.68 7.50 17.45
CA ASP A 82 10.58 6.12 16.95
C ASP A 82 9.36 5.86 16.07
N ILE A 83 9.05 6.86 15.23
CA ILE A 83 7.86 6.86 14.38
C ILE A 83 8.12 5.96 13.18
N SER A 84 7.38 4.86 13.10
CA SER A 84 7.44 3.89 12.01
C SER A 84 6.07 3.63 11.41
N TYR A 85 6.04 3.36 10.11
CA TYR A 85 4.81 3.05 9.40
C TYR A 85 4.96 1.84 8.49
N ARG A 86 3.82 1.23 8.17
CA ARG A 86 3.69 0.28 7.08
C ARG A 86 2.40 0.52 6.32
N VAL A 87 2.50 0.70 4.99
CA VAL A 87 1.35 0.96 4.11
C VAL A 87 1.29 -0.13 3.05
N VAL A 88 0.15 -0.82 2.96
CA VAL A 88 -0.09 -1.93 2.03
C VAL A 88 -1.27 -1.63 1.14
N GLY A 89 -1.07 -1.59 -0.18
CA GLY A 89 -2.15 -1.45 -1.17
C GLY A 89 -2.97 -2.74 -1.33
N GLY A 90 -4.22 -2.64 -1.78
CA GLY A 90 -5.10 -3.79 -1.96
C GLY A 90 -4.67 -4.72 -3.11
N GLY A 91 -4.91 -6.01 -2.97
CA GLY A 91 -4.67 -6.98 -4.04
C GLY A 91 -5.74 -6.94 -5.13
N GLY A 92 -5.40 -7.33 -6.35
CA GLY A 92 -6.37 -7.53 -7.43
C GLY A 92 -7.23 -8.79 -7.21
N GLY A 93 -8.38 -8.84 -7.87
CA GLY A 93 -9.29 -9.98 -7.87
C GLY A 93 -9.07 -10.92 -9.05
N GLY A 94 -9.32 -12.21 -8.81
CA GLY A 94 -9.17 -13.31 -9.76
C GLY A 94 -7.98 -14.22 -9.48
N LEU A 95 -8.01 -15.41 -10.08
CA LEU A 95 -7.04 -16.50 -9.91
C LEU A 95 -5.58 -16.13 -10.21
N PHE A 96 -5.38 -15.15 -11.10
CA PHE A 96 -4.07 -14.75 -11.61
C PHE A 96 -3.93 -13.24 -11.58
N SER A 97 -4.32 -12.66 -10.45
CA SER A 97 -4.33 -11.22 -10.22
C SER A 97 -3.01 -10.71 -9.68
N GLY A 98 -2.83 -9.39 -9.76
CA GLY A 98 -1.65 -8.74 -9.23
C GLY A 98 -1.73 -8.46 -7.73
N SER A 99 -0.56 -8.37 -7.09
CA SER A 99 -0.41 -7.93 -5.70
C SER A 99 -0.23 -6.42 -5.60
N GLY A 100 -0.74 -5.83 -4.52
CA GLY A 100 -0.42 -4.46 -4.12
C GLY A 100 1.01 -4.33 -3.58
N ALA A 101 1.45 -3.08 -3.39
CA ALA A 101 2.75 -2.78 -2.79
C ALA A 101 2.65 -2.82 -1.26
N ALA A 102 3.74 -3.19 -0.60
CA ALA A 102 3.94 -3.06 0.84
C ALA A 102 5.15 -2.17 1.09
N MET A 103 4.93 -1.03 1.74
CA MET A 103 5.96 -0.05 2.07
C MET A 103 6.16 0.01 3.56
N VAL A 104 7.41 0.04 3.99
CA VAL A 104 7.82 0.23 5.39
C VAL A 104 8.77 1.40 5.45
N GLY A 105 8.62 2.25 6.46
CA GLY A 105 9.49 3.40 6.64
C GLY A 105 9.34 4.06 8.00
N VAL A 106 9.99 5.22 8.12
CA VAL A 106 10.06 6.02 9.34
C VAL A 106 9.80 7.49 9.05
N MET A 107 9.39 8.21 10.08
CA MET A 107 9.24 9.67 10.07
C MET A 107 10.11 10.31 11.15
N ASN A 108 10.60 11.52 10.90
CA ASN A 108 11.29 12.29 11.94
C ASN A 108 10.31 12.76 13.03
N SER A 109 10.86 13.12 14.19
CA SER A 109 10.06 13.70 15.28
C SER A 109 9.42 15.01 14.84
N PRO A 110 8.09 15.17 14.95
CA PRO A 110 7.43 16.40 14.57
C PRO A 110 7.65 17.49 15.62
N SER A 111 7.85 18.72 15.17
CA SER A 111 8.01 19.89 16.04
C SER A 111 6.70 20.47 16.56
N ALA A 112 5.56 19.99 16.05
CA ALA A 112 4.21 20.39 16.43
C ALA A 112 3.26 19.19 16.28
N ASP A 113 2.10 19.24 16.91
CA ASP A 113 1.08 18.20 16.78
C ASP A 113 0.71 18.02 15.31
N THR A 114 0.81 16.78 14.85
CA THR A 114 0.71 16.44 13.43
C THR A 114 -0.45 15.48 13.22
N LEU A 115 -1.43 15.89 12.41
CA LEU A 115 -2.54 15.02 12.03
C LEU A 115 -2.08 14.01 10.97
N VAL A 116 -2.37 12.74 11.21
CA VAL A 116 -2.11 11.67 10.26
C VAL A 116 -3.41 10.94 9.94
N ASN A 117 -3.77 10.89 8.65
CA ASN A 117 -4.93 10.16 8.18
C ASN A 117 -4.50 8.86 7.48
N PHE A 118 -5.17 7.77 7.82
CA PHE A 118 -4.98 6.47 7.20
C PHE A 118 -6.09 6.19 6.21
N VAL A 119 -5.71 5.69 5.04
CA VAL A 119 -6.61 5.12 4.05
C VAL A 119 -6.13 3.72 3.73
N ALA A 120 -6.74 2.71 4.32
CA ALA A 120 -6.47 1.31 4.01
C ALA A 120 -7.43 0.86 2.89
N ALA A 121 -6.88 0.47 1.75
CA ALA A 121 -7.66 0.12 0.58
C ALA A 121 -8.43 -1.20 0.71
N GLY A 122 -9.52 -1.33 -0.03
CA GLY A 122 -10.15 -2.60 -0.34
C GLY A 122 -9.37 -3.40 -1.39
N GLY A 123 -9.57 -4.71 -1.39
CA GLY A 123 -9.13 -5.61 -2.46
C GLY A 123 -10.13 -5.63 -3.63
N GLY A 124 -9.68 -6.10 -4.80
CA GLY A 124 -10.55 -6.32 -5.96
C GLY A 124 -11.33 -7.63 -5.85
N LEU A 125 -12.57 -7.66 -6.32
CA LEU A 125 -13.36 -8.91 -6.35
C LEU A 125 -13.07 -9.73 -7.59
N SER A 126 -13.14 -11.05 -7.41
CA SER A 126 -13.36 -11.96 -8.52
C SER A 126 -14.83 -12.01 -8.88
N SER A 127 -15.12 -12.19 -10.17
CA SER A 127 -16.47 -12.42 -10.68
C SER A 127 -16.64 -13.86 -11.14
N LEU A 128 -15.94 -14.80 -10.49
CA LEU A 128 -16.05 -16.21 -10.80
C LEU A 128 -17.33 -16.75 -10.16
N VAL A 129 -18.23 -17.24 -11.00
CA VAL A 129 -19.45 -17.93 -10.58
C VAL A 129 -19.05 -19.32 -10.05
N PRO A 130 -19.41 -19.71 -8.82
CA PRO A 130 -19.18 -21.06 -8.35
C PRO A 130 -19.87 -22.09 -9.25
N ARG A 131 -19.15 -23.17 -9.61
CA ARG A 131 -19.62 -24.31 -10.44
C ARG A 131 -20.92 -24.96 -9.92
N ASN A 132 -21.23 -24.76 -8.63
CA ASN A 132 -22.51 -25.10 -8.01
C ASN A 132 -22.87 -23.93 -7.08
N PRO A 133 -23.84 -23.06 -7.44
CA PRO A 133 -24.31 -22.07 -6.49
C PRO A 133 -24.91 -22.83 -5.29
N PRO A 134 -24.57 -22.48 -4.03
CA PRO A 134 -25.35 -22.95 -2.90
C PRO A 134 -26.82 -22.56 -3.13
N SER A 135 -27.76 -23.30 -2.54
CA SER A 135 -29.22 -23.05 -2.61
C SER A 135 -29.66 -21.63 -2.21
N ASN A 136 -28.71 -20.83 -1.71
CA ASN A 136 -28.81 -19.40 -1.56
C ASN A 136 -27.85 -18.72 -2.56
N PRO A 137 -28.35 -18.08 -3.64
CA PRO A 137 -27.48 -17.44 -4.62
C PRO A 137 -26.63 -16.39 -3.92
N LEU A 138 -25.31 -16.60 -3.88
CA LEU A 138 -24.39 -15.53 -3.51
C LEU A 138 -24.68 -14.36 -4.47
N PRO A 139 -24.82 -13.11 -3.99
CA PRO A 139 -24.99 -12.00 -4.90
C PRO A 139 -23.81 -12.03 -5.87
N LEU A 140 -24.09 -12.11 -7.17
CA LEU A 140 -23.09 -12.09 -8.24
C LEU A 140 -22.29 -10.80 -8.08
N ARG A 141 -21.16 -10.87 -7.39
CA ARG A 141 -20.31 -9.71 -7.24
C ARG A 141 -19.52 -9.59 -8.53
N VAL A 142 -19.94 -8.62 -9.33
CA VAL A 142 -19.21 -8.04 -10.47
C VAL A 142 -17.75 -7.85 -10.04
N GLY A 143 -16.79 -7.96 -10.96
CA GLY A 143 -15.35 -7.79 -10.69
C GLY A 143 -15.03 -6.37 -10.24
N LEU A 144 -15.55 -5.97 -9.09
CA LEU A 144 -15.57 -4.61 -8.58
C LEU A 144 -14.16 -4.27 -8.10
N GLY A 145 -13.69 -3.08 -8.48
CA GLY A 145 -12.44 -2.57 -7.96
C GLY A 145 -12.53 -2.22 -6.46
N GLY A 146 -11.42 -2.31 -5.76
CA GLY A 146 -11.32 -1.90 -4.37
C GLY A 146 -11.33 -0.37 -4.21
N ASP A 147 -12.09 0.14 -3.24
CA ASP A 147 -12.02 1.51 -2.77
C ASP A 147 -10.66 1.79 -2.10
N GLY A 148 -10.30 3.06 -1.95
CA GLY A 148 -9.05 3.48 -1.33
C GLY A 148 -8.72 4.92 -1.69
N PHE A 149 -7.47 5.31 -1.46
CA PHE A 149 -6.96 6.62 -1.83
C PHE A 149 -7.09 6.81 -3.35
N GLY A 150 -6.66 5.82 -4.13
CA GLY A 150 -7.06 5.66 -5.53
C GLY A 150 -7.93 4.41 -5.66
N ARG A 151 -9.08 4.50 -6.33
CA ARG A 151 -9.97 3.35 -6.53
C ARG A 151 -9.41 2.40 -7.57
N GLY A 152 -9.55 1.09 -7.37
CA GLY A 152 -9.34 0.11 -8.42
C GLY A 152 -10.43 0.20 -9.50
N GLY A 153 -10.08 -0.13 -10.73
CA GLY A 153 -11.02 -0.28 -11.83
C GLY A 153 -11.78 -1.61 -11.74
N SER A 154 -12.95 -1.66 -12.35
CA SER A 154 -13.77 -2.87 -12.38
C SER A 154 -13.51 -3.71 -13.64
N GLY A 155 -13.53 -5.02 -13.49
CA GLY A 155 -13.79 -5.97 -14.57
C GLY A 155 -15.30 -5.97 -14.85
N PRO A 156 -15.75 -5.40 -15.98
CA PRO A 156 -17.18 -5.24 -16.24
C PRO A 156 -17.86 -6.58 -16.51
N TRP A 157 -19.17 -6.61 -16.20
CA TRP A 157 -20.08 -7.73 -16.42
C TRP A 157 -21.41 -7.20 -16.97
N ASP A 158 -22.07 -7.95 -17.84
CA ASP A 158 -23.46 -7.69 -18.22
C ASP A 158 -24.42 -8.60 -17.44
N PRO A 159 -25.23 -8.06 -16.51
CA PRO A 159 -26.18 -8.84 -15.72
C PRO A 159 -27.38 -9.36 -16.54
N THR A 160 -27.59 -8.85 -17.75
CA THR A 160 -28.69 -9.26 -18.65
C THR A 160 -28.27 -10.35 -19.63
N ALA A 161 -26.97 -10.70 -19.67
CA ALA A 161 -26.49 -11.79 -20.51
C ALA A 161 -27.00 -13.13 -19.97
N PRO A 162 -27.58 -14.01 -20.82
CA PRO A 162 -28.07 -15.30 -20.38
C PRO A 162 -26.91 -16.17 -19.89
N LEU A 163 -26.90 -16.46 -18.59
CA LEU A 163 -26.03 -17.44 -17.94
C LEU A 163 -26.47 -18.85 -18.33
N THR A 164 -26.23 -19.26 -19.58
CA THR A 164 -26.33 -20.68 -19.93
C THR A 164 -24.98 -21.31 -19.64
N ASP A 165 -24.89 -22.02 -18.52
CA ASP A 165 -23.69 -22.74 -18.11
C ASP A 165 -23.41 -23.87 -19.13
N PRO A 166 -22.22 -23.96 -19.76
CA PRO A 166 -21.91 -25.09 -20.61
C PRO A 166 -21.85 -26.39 -19.78
N PRO A 167 -22.26 -27.55 -20.31
CA PRO A 167 -22.28 -28.82 -19.58
C PRO A 167 -20.90 -29.50 -19.51
N PHE A 168 -19.79 -28.78 -19.66
CA PHE A 168 -18.43 -29.36 -19.73
C PHE A 168 -17.39 -28.60 -18.90
N ASP A 169 -16.36 -29.33 -18.43
CA ASP A 169 -15.22 -28.94 -17.56
C ASP A 169 -14.34 -27.74 -18.00
N THR A 170 -14.77 -26.96 -18.99
CA THR A 170 -14.10 -25.71 -19.39
C THR A 170 -14.33 -24.63 -18.35
N PHE A 171 -13.28 -23.87 -17.99
CA PHE A 171 -13.33 -22.73 -17.07
C PHE A 171 -14.61 -21.92 -17.32
N PRO A 172 -15.50 -21.75 -16.30
CA PRO A 172 -16.77 -21.07 -16.47
C PRO A 172 -16.48 -19.68 -16.99
N SER A 173 -17.21 -19.24 -18.02
CA SER A 173 -17.20 -17.91 -18.64
C SER A 173 -16.57 -16.85 -17.74
N ALA A 174 -15.25 -16.68 -17.89
CA ALA A 174 -14.48 -15.96 -16.90
C ALA A 174 -14.64 -14.48 -17.16
N VAL A 175 -15.20 -13.79 -16.19
CA VAL A 175 -15.29 -12.34 -16.17
C VAL A 175 -13.98 -11.80 -15.60
N GLY A 176 -13.50 -10.69 -16.14
CA GLY A 176 -12.36 -9.97 -15.59
C GLY A 176 -12.56 -9.65 -14.11
N GLY A 177 -11.48 -9.77 -13.34
CA GLY A 177 -11.47 -9.36 -11.93
C GLY A 177 -11.27 -7.86 -11.76
N GLY A 178 -11.68 -7.32 -10.61
CA GLY A 178 -11.43 -5.94 -10.24
C GLY A 178 -9.98 -5.70 -9.82
N GLY A 179 -9.47 -4.48 -10.01
CA GLY A 179 -8.18 -4.06 -9.44
C GLY A 179 -8.30 -3.74 -7.95
N GLY A 180 -7.21 -3.88 -7.21
CA GLY A 180 -7.13 -3.44 -5.81
C GLY A 180 -7.03 -1.92 -5.70
N GLY A 181 -7.53 -1.35 -4.60
CA GLY A 181 -7.37 0.08 -4.32
C GLY A 181 -5.96 0.42 -3.83
N GLY A 182 -5.58 1.69 -3.95
CA GLY A 182 -4.34 2.23 -3.37
C GLY A 182 -4.52 2.65 -1.92
N SER A 183 -3.61 2.25 -1.03
CA SER A 183 -3.61 2.68 0.37
C SER A 183 -2.72 3.89 0.58
N ALA A 184 -3.04 4.73 1.56
CA ALA A 184 -2.26 5.94 1.82
C ALA A 184 -2.14 6.27 3.31
N LEU A 185 -1.03 6.95 3.62
CA LEU A 185 -0.80 7.69 4.85
C LEU A 185 -0.66 9.17 4.47
N LEU A 186 -1.58 9.99 4.96
CA LEU A 186 -1.61 11.42 4.70
C LEU A 186 -1.16 12.15 5.95
N VAL A 187 -0.30 13.14 5.78
CA VAL A 187 0.14 14.04 6.86
C VAL A 187 -0.50 15.39 6.61
N ASN A 188 -1.32 15.85 7.55
CA ASN A 188 -2.11 17.07 7.43
C ASN A 188 -2.94 17.14 6.13
N GLY A 189 -3.54 16.01 5.74
CA GLY A 189 -4.34 15.90 4.50
C GLY A 189 -3.53 15.83 3.20
N VAL A 190 -2.20 15.89 3.25
CA VAL A 190 -1.33 15.75 2.07
C VAL A 190 -0.80 14.32 1.99
N PRO A 191 -0.87 13.64 0.83
CA PRO A 191 -0.34 12.29 0.69
C PRO A 191 1.16 12.28 0.97
N ALA A 192 1.55 11.48 1.95
CA ALA A 192 2.94 11.34 2.38
C ALA A 192 3.52 10.00 1.87
N VAL A 193 2.71 8.94 1.95
CA VAL A 193 3.01 7.61 1.42
C VAL A 193 1.76 7.06 0.74
N VAL A 194 1.90 6.53 -0.48
CA VAL A 194 0.84 5.86 -1.22
C VAL A 194 1.37 4.54 -1.78
N ALA A 195 0.79 3.43 -1.34
CA ALA A 195 1.08 2.10 -1.86
C ALA A 195 0.05 1.74 -2.93
N GLY A 196 0.53 1.46 -4.15
CA GLY A 196 -0.32 1.07 -5.28
C GLY A 196 -1.01 -0.28 -5.07
N GLY A 197 -2.21 -0.42 -5.60
CA GLY A 197 -2.98 -1.65 -5.65
C GLY A 197 -2.63 -2.51 -6.86
N GLY A 198 -2.89 -3.81 -6.75
CA GLY A 198 -2.67 -4.78 -7.82
C GLY A 198 -3.72 -4.71 -8.94
N GLY A 199 -3.36 -5.10 -10.15
CA GLY A 199 -4.28 -5.21 -11.28
C GLY A 199 -5.16 -6.47 -11.23
N GLY A 200 -6.36 -6.40 -11.78
CA GLY A 200 -7.30 -7.51 -11.90
C GLY A 200 -6.95 -8.47 -13.04
N PHE A 201 -7.42 -9.72 -12.90
CA PHE A 201 -7.30 -10.76 -13.92
C PHE A 201 -8.13 -10.44 -15.18
N GLY A 202 -7.64 -10.83 -16.38
CA GLY A 202 -8.40 -10.76 -17.62
C GLY A 202 -9.17 -12.06 -17.88
N GLY A 203 -10.49 -11.99 -17.95
CA GLY A 203 -11.36 -13.16 -18.08
C GLY A 203 -11.42 -13.71 -19.50
N THR A 204 -10.82 -14.88 -19.73
CA THR A 204 -10.86 -15.59 -21.02
C THR A 204 -11.91 -16.70 -21.01
N ALA A 205 -12.80 -16.74 -22.00
CA ALA A 205 -13.61 -17.92 -22.31
C ALA A 205 -13.03 -18.63 -23.55
N ASN A 206 -12.63 -19.89 -23.39
CA ASN A 206 -12.04 -20.70 -24.45
C ASN A 206 -13.13 -21.33 -25.34
N SER A 207 -12.90 -21.46 -26.66
CA SER A 207 -13.82 -22.21 -27.56
C SER A 207 -13.16 -23.29 -28.45
N PHE A 208 -13.56 -24.52 -28.14
CA PHE A 208 -13.74 -25.82 -28.82
C PHE A 208 -13.27 -26.20 -30.24
N VAL A 209 -12.57 -25.38 -31.05
CA VAL A 209 -12.19 -25.84 -32.41
C VAL A 209 -10.69 -25.85 -32.64
N GLY A 210 -10.02 -26.93 -32.20
CA GLY A 210 -8.76 -27.42 -32.78
C GLY A 210 -7.57 -26.45 -32.79
N GLY A 211 -7.48 -25.56 -31.81
CA GLY A 211 -6.30 -24.74 -31.53
C GLY A 211 -6.13 -24.56 -30.02
N SER A 212 -4.90 -24.59 -29.54
CA SER A 212 -4.61 -24.42 -28.11
C SER A 212 -4.43 -22.92 -27.80
N PRO A 213 -5.05 -22.38 -26.73
CA PRO A 213 -4.62 -21.09 -26.19
C PRO A 213 -3.15 -21.20 -25.78
N THR A 214 -2.32 -20.25 -26.18
CA THR A 214 -0.86 -20.30 -25.97
C THR A 214 -0.41 -19.48 -24.77
N SER A 215 -1.25 -18.59 -24.21
CA SER A 215 -0.97 -17.86 -22.96
C SER A 215 -2.24 -17.34 -22.27
N ILE A 216 -2.25 -17.33 -20.93
CA ILE A 216 -3.28 -16.67 -20.09
C ILE A 216 -2.79 -15.28 -19.63
N SER A 217 -3.72 -14.35 -19.43
CA SER A 217 -3.40 -13.00 -18.92
C SER A 217 -3.35 -12.95 -17.40
N TYR A 218 -2.42 -12.16 -16.87
CA TYR A 218 -2.30 -11.88 -15.44
C TYR A 218 -2.57 -10.41 -15.16
N GLY A 219 -3.01 -10.11 -13.94
CA GLY A 219 -3.01 -8.75 -13.42
C GLY A 219 -1.59 -8.25 -13.16
N GLY A 220 -1.36 -6.94 -13.32
CA GLY A 220 -0.10 -6.29 -13.02
C GLY A 220 0.20 -6.20 -11.53
N ASN A 221 1.46 -6.29 -11.13
CA ASN A 221 1.92 -6.11 -9.75
C ASN A 221 2.33 -4.65 -9.50
N ALA A 222 2.09 -4.16 -8.29
CA ALA A 222 2.54 -2.83 -7.89
C ALA A 222 4.08 -2.71 -7.91
N PRO A 223 4.64 -1.49 -7.99
CA PRO A 223 6.07 -1.28 -8.12
C PRO A 223 6.84 -1.68 -6.85
N LEU A 224 8.12 -2.04 -7.04
CA LEU A 224 9.09 -2.28 -5.96
C LEU A 224 9.93 -1.02 -5.61
N THR A 225 9.54 0.14 -6.12
CA THR A 225 10.22 1.42 -5.89
C THR A 225 9.23 2.49 -5.42
N ALA A 226 9.75 3.53 -4.77
CA ALA A 226 8.93 4.54 -4.07
C ALA A 226 8.06 5.39 -4.99
N THR A 227 8.50 5.61 -6.23
CA THR A 227 7.82 6.43 -7.24
C THR A 227 7.54 5.66 -8.53
N GLY A 228 7.76 4.34 -8.49
CA GLY A 228 7.76 3.48 -9.67
C GLY A 228 6.41 3.32 -10.35
N ALA A 229 6.47 2.86 -11.60
CA ALA A 229 5.33 2.38 -12.33
C ALA A 229 4.98 0.94 -11.93
N GLY A 230 3.69 0.65 -11.74
CA GLY A 230 3.22 -0.73 -11.64
C GLY A 230 3.55 -1.50 -12.92
N THR A 231 3.58 -2.82 -12.84
CA THR A 231 3.77 -3.64 -14.05
C THR A 231 2.46 -3.77 -14.82
N SER A 232 2.58 -3.96 -16.13
CA SER A 232 1.57 -4.62 -16.94
C SER A 232 1.72 -6.14 -16.79
N GLY A 233 0.63 -6.89 -16.83
CA GLY A 233 0.69 -8.34 -17.00
C GLY A 233 1.27 -8.75 -18.37
N PRO A 234 1.32 -10.05 -18.69
CA PRO A 234 1.54 -10.50 -20.06
C PRO A 234 0.27 -10.33 -20.90
N SER A 235 0.44 -10.29 -22.22
CA SER A 235 -0.68 -10.29 -23.16
C SER A 235 -1.30 -11.67 -23.27
N ALA A 236 -2.63 -11.73 -23.40
CA ALA A 236 -3.30 -12.94 -23.87
C ALA A 236 -3.06 -13.07 -25.36
N TYR A 237 -2.52 -14.21 -25.76
CA TYR A 237 -2.20 -14.56 -27.13
C TYR A 237 -2.89 -15.86 -27.52
N PHE A 238 -3.45 -15.86 -28.71
CA PHE A 238 -3.94 -17.04 -29.38
C PHE A 238 -3.33 -17.12 -30.77
N SER A 239 -2.89 -18.32 -31.15
CA SER A 239 -2.43 -18.60 -32.50
C SER A 239 -2.93 -19.94 -32.98
N ARG A 240 -3.34 -19.97 -34.25
CA ARG A 240 -3.69 -21.20 -34.95
C ARG A 240 -2.99 -21.22 -36.30
N SER A 241 -2.45 -22.38 -36.64
CA SER A 241 -1.96 -22.70 -37.97
C SER A 241 -2.96 -23.64 -38.64
N ASP A 242 -3.75 -23.12 -39.57
CA ASP A 242 -4.65 -23.92 -40.40
C ASP A 242 -4.36 -23.67 -41.90
N LEU A 243 -4.30 -24.75 -42.69
CA LEU A 243 -4.17 -24.72 -44.16
C LEU A 243 -2.98 -23.90 -44.72
N GLY A 244 -1.88 -23.79 -43.99
CA GLY A 244 -0.67 -23.07 -44.42
C GLY A 244 -0.61 -21.59 -44.03
N ASN A 245 -1.65 -21.05 -43.37
CA ASN A 245 -1.67 -19.68 -42.86
C ASN A 245 -1.63 -19.64 -41.32
N VAL A 246 -0.84 -18.73 -40.76
CA VAL A 246 -0.84 -18.44 -39.32
C VAL A 246 -1.83 -17.32 -39.06
N ARG A 247 -2.81 -17.59 -38.20
CA ARG A 247 -3.75 -16.60 -37.68
C ARG A 247 -3.52 -16.39 -36.20
N SER A 248 -3.52 -15.14 -35.75
CA SER A 248 -3.34 -14.83 -34.35
C SER A 248 -4.20 -13.65 -33.89
N ALA A 249 -4.51 -13.65 -32.60
CA ALA A 249 -5.23 -12.60 -31.91
C ALA A 249 -4.55 -12.35 -30.57
N THR A 250 -4.33 -11.07 -30.25
CA THR A 250 -3.65 -10.64 -29.03
C THR A 250 -4.49 -9.59 -28.32
N SER A 251 -4.63 -9.74 -27.00
CA SER A 251 -5.16 -8.72 -26.11
C SER A 251 -4.12 -8.36 -25.08
N ALA A 252 -3.60 -7.14 -25.21
CA ALA A 252 -2.63 -6.59 -24.28
C ALA A 252 -3.34 -6.11 -23.00
N PRO A 253 -2.67 -6.25 -21.85
CA PRO A 253 -3.16 -5.72 -20.59
C PRO A 253 -3.04 -4.20 -20.55
N GLY A 254 -3.71 -3.59 -19.58
CA GLY A 254 -3.45 -2.19 -19.26
C GLY A 254 -2.02 -1.98 -18.75
N SER A 255 -1.45 -0.82 -19.04
CA SER A 255 -0.14 -0.43 -18.51
C SER A 255 -0.26 -0.04 -17.03
N GLY A 256 0.78 -0.26 -16.23
CA GLY A 256 0.76 0.21 -14.84
C GLY A 256 0.89 1.73 -14.75
N GLY A 257 0.27 2.30 -13.72
CA GLY A 257 0.39 3.71 -13.37
C GLY A 257 1.66 3.97 -12.56
N SER A 258 2.14 5.21 -12.57
CA SER A 258 3.31 5.68 -11.81
C SER A 258 2.96 6.93 -11.01
N SER A 259 3.92 7.48 -10.28
CA SER A 259 3.75 8.76 -9.59
C SER A 259 3.50 9.96 -10.51
N SER A 260 3.84 9.88 -11.81
CA SER A 260 3.77 11.01 -12.75
C SER A 260 2.88 10.76 -13.96
N THR A 261 2.57 9.50 -14.27
CA THR A 261 1.82 9.11 -15.47
C THR A 261 0.81 8.02 -15.12
N ALA A 262 -0.43 8.18 -15.58
CA ALA A 262 -1.45 7.14 -15.44
C ALA A 262 -1.23 6.01 -16.46
N GLY A 263 -1.66 4.80 -16.11
CA GLY A 263 -1.55 3.64 -16.98
C GLY A 263 -2.48 3.75 -18.19
N ALA A 264 -1.93 3.52 -19.38
CA ALA A 264 -2.72 3.44 -20.61
C ALA A 264 -3.63 2.19 -20.63
N ALA A 265 -4.77 2.30 -21.31
CA ALA A 265 -5.65 1.17 -21.60
C ALA A 265 -4.93 0.07 -22.37
N GLY A 266 -5.37 -1.17 -22.20
CA GLY A 266 -4.90 -2.29 -23.00
C GLY A 266 -5.21 -2.12 -24.49
N ALA A 267 -4.34 -2.65 -25.33
CA ALA A 267 -4.47 -2.63 -26.79
C ALA A 267 -4.79 -4.02 -27.35
N THR A 268 -5.28 -4.07 -28.58
CA THR A 268 -5.60 -5.34 -29.25
C THR A 268 -4.96 -5.39 -30.63
N SER A 269 -4.61 -6.58 -31.10
CA SER A 269 -4.08 -6.80 -32.45
C SER A 269 -4.43 -8.18 -32.97
N TYR A 270 -4.45 -8.35 -34.28
CA TYR A 270 -4.66 -9.64 -34.92
C TYR A 270 -3.89 -9.73 -36.25
N THR A 271 -3.54 -10.95 -36.64
CA THR A 271 -2.85 -11.25 -37.91
C THR A 271 -3.58 -12.38 -38.63
N GLY A 272 -3.70 -12.26 -39.96
CA GLY A 272 -4.39 -13.22 -40.82
C GLY A 272 -5.85 -12.86 -41.09
N SER A 273 -6.47 -13.57 -42.03
CA SER A 273 -7.85 -13.28 -42.48
C SER A 273 -8.88 -13.89 -41.54
N PHE A 274 -9.68 -13.03 -40.89
CA PHE A 274 -10.85 -13.40 -40.08
C PHE A 274 -12.14 -12.95 -40.77
N THR A 275 -13.25 -13.66 -40.54
CA THR A 275 -14.56 -13.31 -41.10
C THR A 275 -15.22 -12.17 -40.32
N GLN A 276 -14.92 -12.05 -39.02
CA GLN A 276 -15.34 -10.93 -38.18
C GLN A 276 -14.31 -10.71 -37.07
N THR A 277 -14.10 -9.46 -36.69
CA THR A 277 -13.26 -9.05 -35.56
C THR A 277 -14.01 -8.06 -34.69
N SER A 278 -13.92 -8.19 -33.38
CA SER A 278 -14.43 -7.19 -32.44
C SER A 278 -13.41 -6.93 -31.34
N THR A 279 -13.14 -5.65 -31.09
CA THR A 279 -12.16 -5.20 -30.11
C THR A 279 -12.82 -4.23 -29.15
N VAL A 280 -12.59 -4.42 -27.86
CA VAL A 280 -12.97 -3.43 -26.84
C VAL A 280 -11.76 -3.18 -25.97
N MET A 281 -11.27 -1.94 -26.00
CA MET A 281 -10.21 -1.51 -25.09
C MET A 281 -10.81 -1.23 -23.71
N GLY A 282 -10.01 -1.42 -22.67
CA GLY A 282 -10.35 -0.88 -21.35
C GLY A 282 -10.25 0.64 -21.35
N SER A 283 -10.43 1.24 -20.18
CA SER A 283 -10.15 2.65 -19.94
C SER A 283 -8.73 2.84 -19.43
N ALA A 284 -8.13 3.99 -19.71
CA ALA A 284 -6.89 4.39 -19.02
C ALA A 284 -7.18 4.65 -17.53
N GLY A 285 -6.15 4.53 -16.70
CA GLY A 285 -6.21 5.03 -15.33
C GLY A 285 -6.20 6.56 -15.30
N THR A 286 -6.37 7.14 -14.11
CA THR A 286 -6.23 8.58 -13.89
C THR A 286 -5.02 8.89 -13.02
N LEU A 287 -4.57 10.14 -13.05
CA LEU A 287 -3.58 10.65 -12.11
C LEU A 287 -4.23 11.02 -10.77
N ALA A 288 -3.40 11.11 -9.73
CA ALA A 288 -3.79 11.69 -8.45
C ALA A 288 -4.26 13.13 -8.64
N SER A 289 -5.28 13.49 -7.88
CA SER A 289 -5.66 14.88 -7.58
C SER A 289 -5.21 15.19 -6.15
N GLY A 290 -5.01 16.46 -5.80
CA GLY A 290 -4.42 16.84 -4.50
C GLY A 290 -5.04 16.20 -3.24
N ALA A 291 -6.27 15.69 -3.31
CA ALA A 291 -6.96 15.00 -2.21
C ALA A 291 -7.23 13.49 -2.45
N THR A 292 -7.01 12.97 -3.66
CA THR A 292 -7.30 11.57 -4.00
C THR A 292 -6.23 10.98 -4.91
N GLY A 293 -5.98 9.69 -4.77
CA GLY A 293 -5.12 8.94 -5.68
C GLY A 293 -5.71 8.82 -7.09
N GLY A 294 -4.87 8.33 -8.00
CA GLY A 294 -5.25 7.96 -9.34
C GLY A 294 -6.09 6.68 -9.35
N ASN A 295 -7.23 6.73 -10.03
CA ASN A 295 -8.14 5.60 -10.16
C ASN A 295 -7.67 4.67 -11.28
N GLY A 296 -7.78 3.36 -11.04
CA GLY A 296 -7.57 2.35 -12.06
C GLY A 296 -8.64 2.39 -13.15
N GLY A 297 -8.25 2.07 -14.38
CA GLY A 297 -9.16 2.02 -15.52
C GLY A 297 -10.02 0.74 -15.50
N ASN A 298 -11.27 0.84 -15.94
CA ASN A 298 -12.14 -0.32 -16.11
C ASN A 298 -11.67 -1.20 -17.28
N GLY A 299 -11.84 -2.51 -17.16
CA GLY A 299 -11.61 -3.44 -18.27
C GLY A 299 -12.61 -3.25 -19.42
N GLY A 300 -12.29 -3.75 -20.61
CA GLY A 300 -13.22 -3.80 -21.73
C GLY A 300 -14.25 -4.93 -21.56
N LEU A 301 -15.52 -4.68 -21.88
CA LEU A 301 -16.58 -5.71 -21.91
C LEU A 301 -16.95 -6.06 -23.34
N LYS A 302 -17.02 -7.36 -23.66
CA LYS A 302 -17.65 -7.80 -24.90
C LYS A 302 -18.52 -9.04 -24.68
N ILE A 303 -19.74 -8.96 -25.20
CA ILE A 303 -20.68 -10.07 -25.26
C ILE A 303 -20.65 -10.57 -26.71
N ALA A 304 -20.38 -11.86 -26.90
CA ALA A 304 -20.50 -12.49 -28.21
C ALA A 304 -21.99 -12.71 -28.52
N SER A 305 -22.71 -11.65 -28.92
CA SER A 305 -24.10 -11.80 -29.36
C SER A 305 -24.14 -12.39 -30.77
N GLY A 306 -24.81 -13.53 -30.92
CA GLY A 306 -25.08 -14.16 -32.23
C GLY A 306 -24.29 -15.42 -32.57
N VAL A 307 -23.40 -15.91 -31.70
CA VAL A 307 -22.79 -17.24 -31.87
C VAL A 307 -23.43 -18.23 -30.92
N VAL A 308 -24.34 -19.00 -31.47
CA VAL A 308 -24.96 -20.17 -30.85
C VAL A 308 -24.03 -21.36 -31.12
N VAL A 309 -22.97 -21.53 -30.33
CA VAL A 309 -22.32 -22.85 -30.25
C VAL A 309 -23.14 -23.66 -29.26
N ASN A 310 -23.94 -24.62 -29.73
CA ASN A 310 -24.80 -25.44 -28.88
C ASN A 310 -25.76 -24.67 -27.93
N ASN A 311 -26.26 -23.48 -28.31
CA ASN A 311 -27.12 -22.59 -27.49
C ASN A 311 -26.45 -21.80 -26.34
N TYR A 312 -25.13 -21.59 -26.39
CA TYR A 312 -24.39 -20.83 -25.37
C TYR A 312 -23.91 -19.46 -25.87
N THR A 313 -23.96 -18.43 -25.01
CA THR A 313 -23.39 -17.09 -25.26
C THR A 313 -22.06 -16.98 -24.54
N LEU A 314 -20.95 -16.74 -25.26
CA LEU A 314 -19.66 -16.53 -24.62
C LEU A 314 -19.51 -15.08 -24.12
N LEU A 315 -19.05 -14.96 -22.88
CA LEU A 315 -18.78 -13.71 -22.19
C LEU A 315 -17.31 -13.65 -21.82
N GLY A 316 -16.66 -12.52 -22.12
CA GLY A 316 -15.34 -12.21 -21.63
C GLY A 316 -15.24 -10.74 -21.26
N SER A 317 -14.31 -10.43 -20.36
CA SER A 317 -13.95 -9.05 -20.08
C SER A 317 -12.49 -8.89 -19.63
N GLY A 318 -11.92 -7.74 -19.97
CA GLY A 318 -10.61 -7.34 -19.47
C GLY A 318 -10.62 -7.11 -17.96
N GLY A 319 -9.45 -7.23 -17.34
CA GLY A 319 -9.29 -6.94 -15.91
C GLY A 319 -9.28 -5.44 -15.61
N GLY A 320 -9.76 -5.05 -14.42
CA GLY A 320 -9.67 -3.67 -13.95
C GLY A 320 -8.24 -3.31 -13.49
N GLY A 321 -7.80 -2.08 -13.76
CA GLY A 321 -6.51 -1.57 -13.30
C GLY A 321 -6.47 -1.30 -11.78
N GLY A 322 -5.29 -1.37 -11.15
CA GLY A 322 -5.12 -1.04 -9.73
C GLY A 322 -5.13 0.47 -9.47
N GLY A 323 -5.66 0.89 -8.32
CA GLY A 323 -5.60 2.27 -7.86
C GLY A 323 -4.25 2.59 -7.21
N GLY A 324 -3.87 3.87 -7.11
CA GLY A 324 -2.57 4.26 -6.54
C GLY A 324 -2.36 5.77 -6.56
N TYR A 325 -1.10 6.21 -6.65
CA TYR A 325 -0.83 7.64 -6.93
C TYR A 325 -1.15 7.96 -8.39
N GLY A 326 -0.66 7.14 -9.32
CA GLY A 326 -1.27 7.02 -10.65
C GLY A 326 -1.99 5.69 -10.76
N GLY A 327 -3.21 5.69 -11.28
CA GLY A 327 -3.97 4.46 -11.50
C GLY A 327 -3.45 3.69 -12.71
N GLY A 328 -3.48 2.36 -12.64
CA GLY A 328 -3.18 1.49 -13.78
C GLY A 328 -4.31 1.46 -14.80
N GLY A 329 -4.01 1.12 -16.05
CA GLY A 329 -5.01 0.98 -17.10
C GLY A 329 -5.80 -0.32 -17.00
N GLY A 330 -7.01 -0.31 -17.56
CA GLY A 330 -7.84 -1.50 -17.70
C GLY A 330 -7.42 -2.37 -18.89
N GLY A 331 -7.61 -3.67 -18.77
CA GLY A 331 -7.30 -4.66 -19.81
C GLY A 331 -8.26 -4.59 -20.99
N SER A 332 -7.77 -5.02 -22.15
CA SER A 332 -8.54 -5.09 -23.39
C SER A 332 -9.21 -6.46 -23.60
N ILE A 333 -10.05 -6.56 -24.63
CA ILE A 333 -10.62 -7.82 -25.10
C ILE A 333 -10.70 -7.85 -26.64
N GLN A 334 -10.29 -8.97 -27.22
CA GLN A 334 -10.30 -9.25 -28.65
C GLN A 334 -11.09 -10.52 -28.92
N HIS A 335 -12.11 -10.40 -29.77
CA HIS A 335 -12.90 -11.51 -30.29
C HIS A 335 -12.62 -11.65 -31.79
N VAL A 336 -12.44 -12.89 -32.26
CA VAL A 336 -12.22 -13.19 -33.67
C VAL A 336 -13.06 -14.39 -34.14
N TYR A 337 -13.59 -14.30 -35.36
CA TYR A 337 -14.46 -15.31 -35.96
C TYR A 337 -13.92 -15.82 -37.30
N LEU A 338 -14.18 -17.10 -37.60
CA LEU A 338 -13.82 -17.74 -38.86
C LEU A 338 -14.98 -18.57 -39.41
N ALA A 339 -15.43 -18.27 -40.63
CA ALA A 339 -16.48 -19.00 -41.33
C ALA A 339 -17.73 -19.24 -40.46
N ASN A 340 -18.18 -18.19 -39.75
CA ASN A 340 -19.32 -18.19 -38.83
C ASN A 340 -19.21 -19.17 -37.64
N ARG A 341 -18.01 -19.66 -37.32
CA ARG A 341 -17.69 -20.32 -36.05
C ARG A 341 -16.80 -19.40 -35.21
N GLU A 342 -17.17 -19.24 -33.95
CA GLU A 342 -16.36 -18.54 -32.96
C GLU A 342 -15.11 -19.37 -32.65
N LEU A 343 -13.95 -18.72 -32.67
CA LEU A 343 -12.70 -19.40 -32.40
C LEU A 343 -12.18 -19.07 -30.99
N VAL A 344 -11.98 -17.78 -30.63
CA VAL A 344 -11.37 -17.42 -29.33
C VAL A 344 -11.74 -16.02 -28.82
N ILE A 345 -11.85 -15.90 -27.48
CA ILE A 345 -11.83 -14.66 -26.71
C ILE A 345 -10.48 -14.53 -26.00
N ALA A 346 -9.68 -13.54 -26.37
CA ALA A 346 -8.49 -13.13 -25.63
C ALA A 346 -8.84 -11.90 -24.77
N ALA A 347 -8.44 -11.89 -23.50
CA ALA A 347 -8.69 -10.79 -22.58
C ALA A 347 -7.39 -10.42 -21.86
N GLY A 348 -7.03 -9.14 -21.84
CA GLY A 348 -5.91 -8.59 -21.11
C GLY A 348 -6.24 -8.37 -19.62
N GLY A 349 -5.24 -8.51 -18.74
CA GLY A 349 -5.35 -8.10 -17.35
C GLY A 349 -5.28 -6.58 -17.16
N GLY A 350 -5.59 -6.09 -15.97
CA GLY A 350 -5.38 -4.70 -15.60
C GLY A 350 -3.92 -4.42 -15.20
N GLY A 351 -3.42 -3.21 -15.45
CA GLY A 351 -2.13 -2.75 -14.94
C GLY A 351 -2.22 -2.37 -13.46
N ALA A 352 -1.14 -2.46 -12.70
CA ALA A 352 -1.12 -2.03 -11.30
C ALA A 352 -1.09 -0.52 -11.12
N GLY A 353 -1.51 -0.05 -9.94
CA GLY A 353 -1.35 1.34 -9.53
C GLY A 353 0.10 1.67 -9.14
N GLY A 354 0.44 2.95 -9.25
CA GLY A 354 1.75 3.49 -8.92
C GLY A 354 1.93 3.82 -7.45
N ASN A 355 3.19 3.80 -7.03
CA ASN A 355 3.63 4.16 -5.69
C ASN A 355 3.98 5.65 -5.60
N TYR A 356 3.91 6.21 -4.39
CA TYR A 356 4.45 7.52 -4.09
C TYR A 356 4.95 7.60 -2.65
N VAL A 357 6.08 8.29 -2.46
CA VAL A 357 6.60 8.67 -1.14
C VAL A 357 7.11 10.10 -1.26
N ALA A 358 6.58 11.00 -0.43
CA ALA A 358 7.09 12.36 -0.33
C ALA A 358 8.45 12.33 0.40
N ALA A 359 9.40 13.17 -0.02
CA ALA A 359 10.62 13.37 0.76
C ALA A 359 10.32 14.07 2.10
N SER A 360 9.36 14.99 2.08
CA SER A 360 8.78 15.60 3.27
C SER A 360 7.36 16.12 3.02
N VAL A 361 6.60 16.25 4.10
CA VAL A 361 5.33 16.98 4.14
C VAL A 361 5.45 18.05 5.21
N GLY A 362 5.66 19.30 4.80
CA GLY A 362 6.04 20.36 5.71
C GLY A 362 7.39 20.05 6.39
N ALA A 363 7.41 20.05 7.72
CA ALA A 363 8.59 19.73 8.53
C ALA A 363 8.80 18.21 8.77
N VAL A 364 7.81 17.38 8.40
CA VAL A 364 7.89 15.93 8.58
C VAL A 364 8.65 15.32 7.41
N VAL A 365 9.84 14.80 7.66
CA VAL A 365 10.68 14.06 6.71
C VAL A 365 10.26 12.60 6.72
N ILE A 366 10.08 12.02 5.54
CA ILE A 366 9.66 10.63 5.36
C ILE A 366 10.75 9.84 4.66
N SER A 367 11.07 8.68 5.22
CA SER A 367 12.10 7.79 4.70
C SER A 367 11.55 6.36 4.60
N ASN A 368 11.47 5.81 3.39
CA ASN A 368 11.17 4.39 3.19
C ASN A 368 12.42 3.54 3.42
N THR A 369 12.26 2.45 4.14
CA THR A 369 13.32 1.47 4.41
C THR A 369 13.17 0.21 3.55
N ALA A 370 11.95 -0.16 3.20
CA ALA A 370 11.68 -1.32 2.35
C ALA A 370 10.41 -1.14 1.52
N ILE A 371 10.44 -1.66 0.29
CA ILE A 371 9.28 -1.75 -0.61
C ILE A 371 9.27 -3.15 -1.21
N THR A 372 8.19 -3.89 -0.97
CA THR A 372 8.00 -5.25 -1.47
C THR A 372 6.63 -5.42 -2.10
N LEU A 373 6.38 -6.57 -2.73
CA LEU A 373 5.00 -7.00 -2.99
C LEU A 373 4.35 -7.43 -1.69
N ALA A 374 3.05 -7.16 -1.57
CA ALA A 374 2.27 -7.52 -0.40
C ALA A 374 1.87 -9.00 -0.35
N GLY A 375 1.91 -9.72 -1.47
CA GLY A 375 1.48 -11.12 -1.56
C GLY A 375 -0.02 -11.30 -1.34
N ASN A 376 -0.80 -10.26 -1.61
CA ASN A 376 -2.23 -10.17 -1.27
C ASN A 376 -3.16 -10.33 -2.49
N SER A 377 -2.63 -10.84 -3.60
CA SER A 377 -3.42 -11.17 -4.79
C SER A 377 -4.51 -12.23 -4.50
N GLY A 378 -5.59 -12.23 -5.28
CA GLY A 378 -6.62 -13.27 -5.23
C GLY A 378 -6.10 -14.68 -5.54
N SER A 379 -4.92 -14.81 -6.16
CA SER A 379 -4.19 -16.07 -6.34
C SER A 379 -3.69 -16.68 -5.02
N SER A 380 -3.48 -15.84 -4.01
CA SER A 380 -2.87 -16.20 -2.71
C SER A 380 -3.91 -16.37 -1.60
N ALA A 381 -5.17 -16.02 -1.86
CA ALA A 381 -6.26 -16.05 -0.89
C ALA A 381 -7.16 -17.28 -1.09
N THR A 382 -7.69 -17.81 0.02
CA THR A 382 -8.69 -18.91 0.02
C THR A 382 -10.00 -18.54 -0.69
N SER A 383 -10.22 -17.25 -0.90
CA SER A 383 -11.20 -16.69 -1.83
C SER A 383 -10.47 -16.07 -3.00
N TRP A 384 -10.91 -16.27 -4.24
CA TRP A 384 -10.33 -15.66 -5.44
C TRP A 384 -10.39 -14.11 -5.48
N ASN A 385 -10.81 -13.47 -4.40
CA ASN A 385 -10.79 -12.03 -4.19
C ASN A 385 -9.42 -11.57 -3.68
N GLY A 386 -9.00 -10.38 -4.09
CA GLY A 386 -7.83 -9.73 -3.52
C GLY A 386 -8.03 -9.44 -2.04
N VAL A 387 -6.99 -9.63 -1.25
CA VAL A 387 -7.03 -9.29 0.18
C VAL A 387 -6.90 -7.76 0.32
N PRO A 388 -7.72 -7.12 1.18
CA PRO A 388 -7.61 -5.69 1.46
C PRO A 388 -6.21 -5.25 1.89
N GLY A 389 -5.93 -3.98 1.67
CA GLY A 389 -4.74 -3.30 2.16
C GLY A 389 -4.83 -2.98 3.65
N THR A 390 -3.68 -2.63 4.23
CA THR A 390 -3.57 -2.22 5.63
C THR A 390 -2.67 -1.00 5.79
N VAL A 391 -2.93 -0.19 6.82
CA VAL A 391 -2.07 0.91 7.24
C VAL A 391 -1.75 0.73 8.71
N PHE A 392 -0.46 0.77 9.04
CA PHE A 392 0.08 0.65 10.39
C PHE A 392 0.93 1.87 10.71
N LEU A 393 0.82 2.37 11.93
CA LEU A 393 1.67 3.41 12.49
C LEU A 393 2.02 3.06 13.94
N SER A 394 3.29 3.26 14.31
CA SER A 394 3.76 3.17 15.70
C SER A 394 4.64 4.36 16.05
N PHE A 395 4.56 4.85 17.28
CA PHE A 395 5.45 5.88 17.81
C PHE A 395 5.51 5.86 19.34
N THR A 396 6.54 6.47 19.90
CA THR A 396 6.72 6.63 21.35
C THR A 396 6.49 8.08 21.78
N ALA A 397 5.59 8.29 22.74
CA ALA A 397 5.24 9.61 23.27
C ALA A 397 5.00 9.56 24.79
N ALA A 398 4.65 10.69 25.41
CA ALA A 398 4.28 10.72 26.82
C ALA A 398 3.08 9.79 27.11
N ALA A 399 3.08 9.14 28.26
CA ALA A 399 2.03 8.21 28.68
C ALA A 399 0.68 8.90 28.90
N GLY A 400 -0.41 8.13 28.75
CA GLY A 400 -1.77 8.59 29.06
C GLY A 400 -2.38 9.59 28.06
N LEU A 401 -1.86 9.67 26.83
CA LEU A 401 -2.43 10.51 25.79
C LEU A 401 -3.69 9.87 25.18
N ASP A 402 -4.77 10.67 25.08
CA ASP A 402 -5.92 10.33 24.24
C ASP A 402 -5.63 10.79 22.80
N LEU A 403 -5.26 9.83 21.95
CA LEU A 403 -4.77 10.08 20.60
C LEU A 403 -5.86 9.85 19.54
N GLY A 404 -7.11 9.64 19.98
CA GLY A 404 -8.22 9.21 19.14
C GLY A 404 -8.24 7.69 18.93
N ALA A 405 -9.43 7.14 18.69
CA ALA A 405 -9.62 5.72 18.47
C ALA A 405 -9.63 5.38 16.96
N CYS A 406 -8.70 4.52 16.53
CA CYS A 406 -8.92 3.71 15.33
C CYS A 406 -9.72 2.48 15.73
N THR A 407 -11.04 2.48 15.49
CA THR A 407 -11.81 1.24 15.56
C THR A 407 -11.52 0.40 14.31
N ALA A 408 -11.03 -0.82 14.53
CA ALA A 408 -10.83 -1.82 13.49
C ALA A 408 -12.14 -2.29 12.86
#